data_AF-A0A4P5RTZ8-F1
#
_entry.id   AF-A0A4P5RTZ8-F1
#
_cell.length_a   1.000
_cell.length_b   1.000
_cell.length_c   1.000
_cell.angle_alpha   90.00
_cell.angle_beta   90.00
_cell.angle_gamma   90.00
#
_symmetry.space_group_name_H-M   'P 1'
#
loop_
_entity.id
_entity.type
_entity.pdbx_description
1 polymer ?
#
loop_
_entity_poly.entity_id
_entity_poly.type
_entity_poly.pdbx_seq_one_letter_code
_entity_poly.pdbx_strand_id
1 'polypeptide(L)'
;MATRPGDSESELLRQYLDDIGTYPLLTADDERRLASLILASRVAQERLEFDPAPTGRERTELTRTVQTGDDARGEFIQCNLRLVVSVARRYEGAGLGLLDLVQEGNLGLMRAVEGFDHEKGFKFSTYATWWIRQSIGRALADSSRTIRVPSHVREVYSLIDQSTDKLAAQLERQPTVEEIAELSGVSVERVALVHQHRRPLVSLSTPLDSDGDSELGDLIADDAAISPYESAAAALERRALVDQLRRLEEREEQVLRSRFGIDDHPMTLAEIGEKMGITRERVRQIEARALGKLRHPSVSRLWHEGQHAADAV
;
A
#
# COMPACT_ATOMS: atom_id res chain seq x y z
N MET A 1 20.72 21.49 -17.67
CA MET A 1 21.73 20.91 -16.76
C MET A 1 20.96 20.38 -15.55
N ALA A 2 20.38 19.19 -15.69
CA ALA A 2 19.56 18.58 -14.66
C ALA A 2 20.49 17.90 -13.64
N THR A 3 20.49 18.42 -12.41
CA THR A 3 21.19 17.85 -11.27
C THR A 3 20.73 16.40 -11.09
N ARG A 4 21.65 15.43 -11.01
CA ARG A 4 21.30 14.02 -10.82
C ARG A 4 20.54 13.88 -9.49
N PRO A 5 19.52 13.01 -9.36
CA PRO A 5 18.73 12.89 -8.14
C PRO A 5 19.58 12.64 -6.88
N GLY A 6 20.71 11.92 -6.99
CA GLY A 6 21.64 11.70 -5.88
C GLY A 6 22.41 12.95 -5.39
N ASP A 7 22.55 13.98 -6.23
CA ASP A 7 23.20 15.24 -5.84
C ASP A 7 22.27 16.09 -4.97
N SER A 8 20.95 16.05 -5.22
CA SER A 8 19.96 16.83 -4.47
C SER A 8 19.76 16.28 -3.05
N GLU A 9 19.66 14.97 -2.87
CA GLU A 9 19.52 14.36 -1.54
C GLU A 9 20.78 14.59 -0.69
N SER A 10 21.96 14.53 -1.33
CA SER A 10 23.23 14.84 -0.69
C SER A 10 23.34 16.30 -0.24
N GLU A 11 22.82 17.25 -1.02
CA GLU A 11 22.78 18.67 -0.67
C GLU A 11 21.81 18.94 0.49
N LEU A 12 20.61 18.35 0.45
CA LEU A 12 19.64 18.43 1.54
C LEU A 12 20.20 17.86 2.85
N LEU A 13 20.92 16.74 2.76
CA LEU A 13 21.58 16.14 3.91
C LEU A 13 22.66 17.07 4.48
N ARG A 14 23.48 17.71 3.65
CA ARG A 14 24.48 18.68 4.12
C ARG A 14 23.82 19.87 4.82
N GLN A 15 22.80 20.47 4.20
CA GLN A 15 22.06 21.58 4.79
C GLN A 15 21.48 21.19 6.16
N TYR A 16 20.86 20.02 6.24
CA TYR A 16 20.31 19.51 7.51
C TYR A 16 21.40 19.31 8.57
N LEU A 17 22.55 18.74 8.21
CA LEU A 17 23.66 18.52 9.13
C LEU A 17 24.29 19.82 9.62
N ASP A 18 24.39 20.82 8.75
CA ASP A 18 24.87 22.16 9.09
C ASP A 18 23.90 22.85 10.06
N ASP A 19 22.58 22.79 9.78
CA ASP A 19 21.55 23.38 10.62
C ASP A 19 21.54 22.75 12.03
N ILE A 20 21.56 21.43 12.14
CA ILE A 20 21.57 20.77 13.46
C ILE A 20 22.90 20.95 14.20
N GLY A 21 23.98 21.28 13.48
CA GLY A 21 25.29 21.56 14.04
C GLY A 21 25.33 22.88 14.80
N THR A 22 24.39 23.78 14.55
CA THR A 22 24.31 25.10 15.23
C THR A 22 23.83 25.02 16.67
N TYR A 23 23.03 24.00 17.02
CA TYR A 23 22.51 23.83 18.38
C TYR A 23 23.58 23.29 19.35
N PRO A 24 23.69 23.86 20.56
CA PRO A 24 24.66 23.42 21.55
C PRO A 24 24.31 22.04 22.13
N LEU A 25 25.32 21.33 22.63
CA LEU A 25 25.10 20.09 23.37
C LEU A 25 24.69 20.42 24.82
N LEU A 26 23.65 19.75 25.31
CA LEU A 26 23.16 19.93 26.67
C LEU A 26 24.08 19.27 27.70
N THR A 27 24.22 19.93 28.85
CA THR A 27 24.81 19.31 30.04
C THR A 27 23.76 18.50 30.81
N ALA A 28 24.19 17.75 31.84
CA ALA A 28 23.23 17.07 32.73
C ALA A 28 22.31 18.07 33.47
N ASP A 29 22.82 19.26 33.77
CA ASP A 29 22.05 20.30 34.45
C ASP A 29 21.01 20.91 33.52
N ASP A 30 21.36 21.11 32.25
CA ASP A 30 20.42 21.58 31.23
C ASP A 30 19.33 20.55 30.95
N GLU A 31 19.69 19.27 30.81
CA GLU A 31 18.73 18.16 30.66
C GLU A 31 17.70 18.16 31.81
N ARG A 32 18.18 18.34 33.06
CA ARG A 32 17.30 18.44 34.24
C ARG A 32 16.40 19.67 34.17
N ARG A 33 16.97 20.85 33.92
CA ARG A 33 16.24 22.12 33.83
C ARG A 33 15.12 22.04 32.79
N LEU A 34 15.43 21.57 31.58
CA LEU A 34 14.45 21.46 30.50
C LEU A 34 13.38 20.42 30.82
N ALA A 35 13.76 19.25 31.34
CA ALA A 35 12.79 18.23 31.77
C ALA A 35 11.82 18.76 32.84
N SER A 36 12.30 19.50 33.84
CA SER A 36 11.44 20.10 34.87
C SER A 36 10.44 21.12 34.29
N LEU A 37 10.87 21.94 33.32
CA LEU A 37 9.98 22.90 32.64
C LEU A 37 8.89 22.20 31.83
N ILE A 38 9.24 21.13 31.13
CA ILE A 38 8.29 20.33 30.35
C ILE A 38 7.26 19.67 31.28
N LEU A 39 7.70 19.10 32.40
CA LEU A 39 6.81 18.52 33.40
C LEU A 39 5.86 19.57 34.00
N ALA A 40 6.38 20.76 34.33
CA ALA A 40 5.55 21.86 34.84
C ALA A 40 4.50 22.33 33.82
N SER A 41 4.86 22.39 32.52
CA SER A 41 3.91 22.68 31.44
C SER A 41 2.81 21.64 31.33
N ARG A 42 3.15 20.35 31.41
CA ARG A 42 2.15 19.28 31.38
C ARG A 42 1.14 19.38 32.53
N VAL A 43 1.62 19.60 33.76
CA VAL A 43 0.75 19.80 34.92
C VAL A 43 -0.12 21.04 34.74
N ALA A 44 0.45 22.12 34.18
CA ALA A 44 -0.30 23.34 33.91
C ALA A 44 -1.39 23.13 32.84
N GLN A 45 -1.10 22.34 31.81
CA GLN A 45 -2.06 21.97 30.77
C GLN A 45 -3.21 21.12 31.35
N GLU A 46 -2.90 20.10 32.14
CA GLU A 46 -3.91 19.27 32.82
C GLU A 46 -4.81 20.14 33.74
N ARG A 47 -4.25 21.13 34.43
CA ARG A 47 -5.02 22.07 35.26
C ARG A 47 -5.93 22.99 34.44
N LEU A 48 -5.50 23.43 33.25
CA LEU A 48 -6.29 24.25 32.33
C LEU A 48 -7.50 23.49 31.77
N GLU A 49 -7.38 22.17 31.60
CA GLU A 49 -8.43 21.29 31.10
C GLU A 49 -9.39 20.80 32.19
N PHE A 50 -9.02 20.92 33.47
CA PHE A 50 -9.81 20.46 34.62
C PHE A 50 -11.03 21.35 34.91
N ASP A 51 -12.14 20.76 35.36
CA ASP A 51 -13.39 21.47 35.73
C ASP A 51 -13.53 21.59 37.27
N PRO A 52 -13.73 22.80 37.85
CA PRO A 52 -13.86 24.10 37.19
C PRO A 52 -12.55 24.61 36.59
N ALA A 53 -12.68 25.10 35.36
CA ALA A 53 -11.57 25.70 34.63
C ALA A 53 -11.00 26.90 35.39
N PRO A 54 -9.66 27.03 35.49
CA PRO A 54 -9.03 28.16 36.12
C PRO A 54 -9.38 29.46 35.36
N THR A 55 -9.58 30.55 36.10
CA THR A 55 -9.98 31.85 35.53
C THR A 55 -9.08 32.99 36.01
N GLY A 56 -9.12 34.11 35.29
CA GLY A 56 -8.38 35.32 35.63
C GLY A 56 -6.87 35.13 35.66
N ARG A 57 -6.26 35.42 36.82
CA ARG A 57 -4.80 35.40 37.00
C ARG A 57 -4.22 33.99 36.91
N GLU A 58 -4.88 32.99 37.51
CA GLU A 58 -4.43 31.60 37.49
C GLU A 58 -4.33 31.08 36.06
N ARG A 59 -5.34 31.33 35.22
CA ARG A 59 -5.32 30.95 33.80
C ARG A 59 -4.15 31.57 33.06
N THR A 60 -3.88 32.84 33.29
CA THR A 60 -2.79 33.57 32.61
C THR A 60 -1.42 33.02 33.01
N GLU A 61 -1.22 32.70 34.29
CA GLU A 61 0.01 32.10 34.80
C GLU A 61 0.21 30.68 34.23
N LEU A 62 -0.84 29.87 34.18
CA LEU A 62 -0.81 28.53 33.60
C LEU A 62 -0.49 28.56 32.10
N THR A 63 -1.12 29.44 31.33
CA THR A 63 -0.82 29.60 29.89
C THR A 63 0.63 30.00 29.66
N ARG A 64 1.21 30.86 30.52
CA ARG A 64 2.63 31.23 30.44
C ARG A 64 3.56 30.03 30.73
N THR A 65 3.21 29.21 31.72
CA THR A 65 3.94 27.98 32.04
C THR A 65 3.90 27.00 30.87
N VAL A 66 2.75 26.85 30.21
CA VAL A 66 2.62 26.00 29.02
C VAL A 66 3.56 26.47 27.92
N GLN A 67 3.52 27.76 27.56
CA GLN A 67 4.41 28.32 26.53
C GLN A 67 5.89 28.10 26.87
N THR A 68 6.27 28.29 28.14
CA THR A 68 7.65 28.09 28.60
C THR A 68 8.09 26.63 28.45
N GLY A 69 7.19 25.68 28.72
CA GLY A 69 7.51 24.27 28.51
C GLY A 69 7.51 23.85 27.04
N ASP A 70 6.71 24.47 26.19
CA ASP A 70 6.74 24.24 24.74
C ASP A 70 8.07 24.71 24.14
N ASP A 71 8.55 25.89 24.54
CA ASP A 71 9.86 26.40 24.16
C ASP A 71 10.98 25.48 24.67
N ALA A 72 10.88 25.01 25.92
CA ALA A 72 11.83 24.06 26.50
C ALA A 72 11.82 22.70 25.79
N ARG A 73 10.64 22.21 25.38
CA ARG A 73 10.50 20.98 24.57
C ARG A 73 11.20 21.16 23.22
N GLY A 74 11.00 22.29 22.56
CA GLY A 74 11.68 22.64 21.31
C GLY A 74 13.20 22.64 21.45
N GLU A 75 13.72 23.34 22.46
CA GLU A 75 15.16 23.39 22.78
C GLU A 75 15.72 21.98 23.04
N PHE A 76 15.02 21.18 23.85
CA PHE A 76 15.48 19.83 24.20
C PHE A 76 15.56 18.91 22.98
N ILE A 77 14.57 18.98 22.07
CA ILE A 77 14.60 18.22 20.81
C ILE A 77 15.76 18.69 19.93
N GLN A 78 15.86 19.99 19.67
CA GLN A 78 16.85 20.58 18.75
C GLN A 78 18.30 20.23 19.14
N CYS A 79 18.63 20.34 20.43
CA CYS A 79 19.96 20.03 20.94
C CYS A 79 20.32 18.53 20.86
N ASN A 80 19.33 17.64 20.61
CA ASN A 80 19.54 16.19 20.51
C ASN A 80 19.38 15.62 19.09
N LEU A 81 19.13 16.44 18.07
CA LEU A 81 18.99 15.96 16.68
C LEU A 81 20.23 15.21 16.18
N ARG A 82 21.42 15.60 16.64
CA ARG A 82 22.70 14.92 16.31
C ARG A 82 22.75 13.48 16.82
N LEU A 83 22.11 13.19 17.96
CA LEU A 83 21.98 11.82 18.48
C LEU A 83 21.19 10.95 17.49
N VAL A 84 20.08 11.48 16.96
CA VAL A 84 19.23 10.76 16.00
C VAL A 84 20.03 10.36 14.76
N VAL A 85 20.78 11.29 14.17
CA VAL A 85 21.64 11.00 13.01
C VAL A 85 22.64 9.89 13.33
N SER A 86 23.30 9.94 14.49
CA SER A 86 24.27 8.91 14.90
C SER A 86 23.65 7.51 15.08
N VAL A 87 22.35 7.43 15.42
CA VAL A 87 21.62 6.17 15.51
C VAL A 87 21.15 5.72 14.13
N ALA A 88 20.59 6.63 13.33
CA ALA A 88 20.05 6.36 12.00
C ALA A 88 21.11 5.83 11.01
N ARG A 89 22.36 6.34 11.07
CA ARG A 89 23.47 5.87 10.22
C ARG A 89 23.72 4.36 10.30
N ARG A 90 23.36 3.70 11.40
CA ARG A 90 23.49 2.23 11.54
C ARG A 90 22.47 1.44 10.73
N TYR A 91 21.44 2.11 10.20
CA TYR A 91 20.36 1.52 9.42
C TYR A 91 20.42 1.92 7.94
N GLU A 92 21.49 2.58 7.50
CA GLU A 92 21.70 2.87 6.07
C GLU A 92 21.73 1.56 5.27
N GLY A 93 21.11 1.59 4.08
CA GLY A 93 20.99 0.41 3.22
C GLY A 93 19.89 -0.58 3.64
N ALA A 94 19.12 -0.31 4.71
CA ALA A 94 18.01 -1.16 5.14
C ALA A 94 16.70 -0.95 4.35
N GLY A 95 16.72 -0.14 3.29
CA GLY A 95 15.60 0.08 2.36
C GLY A 95 14.91 1.44 2.44
N LEU A 96 15.29 2.31 3.39
CA LEU A 96 14.86 3.71 3.45
C LEU A 96 16.07 4.64 3.31
N GLY A 97 15.85 5.84 2.77
CA GLY A 97 16.86 6.88 2.68
C GLY A 97 17.30 7.36 4.06
N LEU A 98 18.53 7.89 4.19
CA LEU A 98 19.04 8.35 5.49
C LEU A 98 18.15 9.45 6.08
N LEU A 99 17.67 10.38 5.25
CA LEU A 99 16.79 11.46 5.70
C LEU A 99 15.48 10.90 6.26
N ASP A 100 14.87 9.91 5.60
CA ASP A 100 13.66 9.26 6.11
C ASP A 100 13.91 8.57 7.45
N LEU A 101 15.02 7.85 7.58
CA LEU A 101 15.43 7.22 8.84
C LEU A 101 15.63 8.26 9.96
N VAL A 102 16.21 9.41 9.64
CA VAL A 102 16.38 10.52 10.58
C VAL A 102 15.03 11.10 10.99
N GLN A 103 14.10 11.32 10.05
CA GLN A 103 12.78 11.84 10.37
C GLN A 103 11.98 10.89 11.28
N GLU A 104 12.03 9.59 11.00
CA GLU A 104 11.40 8.56 11.85
C GLU A 104 12.07 8.45 13.21
N GLY A 105 13.40 8.62 13.26
CA GLY A 105 14.15 8.74 14.51
C GLY A 105 13.78 10.00 15.31
N ASN A 106 13.52 11.12 14.65
CA ASN A 106 13.08 12.37 15.28
C ASN A 106 11.70 12.21 15.94
N LEU A 107 10.79 11.44 15.34
CA LEU A 107 9.52 11.05 15.98
C LEU A 107 9.76 10.25 17.28
N GLY A 108 10.73 9.34 17.26
CA GLY A 108 11.16 8.60 18.45
C GLY A 108 11.78 9.49 19.52
N LEU A 109 12.62 10.45 19.10
CA LEU A 109 13.22 11.45 19.99
C LEU A 109 12.16 12.30 20.70
N MET A 110 11.15 12.78 19.98
CA MET A 110 10.07 13.57 20.58
C MET A 110 9.34 12.80 21.69
N ARG A 111 9.04 11.51 21.47
CA ARG A 111 8.45 10.64 22.51
C ARG A 111 9.39 10.45 23.70
N ALA A 112 10.70 10.35 23.45
CA ALA A 112 11.68 10.25 24.52
C ALA A 112 11.73 11.52 25.38
N VAL A 113 11.64 12.71 24.76
CA VAL A 113 11.60 13.99 25.48
C VAL A 113 10.35 14.08 26.36
N GLU A 114 9.19 13.67 25.84
CA GLU A 114 7.92 13.69 26.59
C GLU A 114 7.90 12.72 27.79
N GLY A 115 8.63 11.61 27.70
CA GLY A 115 8.67 10.56 28.72
C GLY A 115 9.92 10.58 29.60
N PHE A 116 10.83 11.52 29.42
CA PHE A 116 12.10 11.52 30.14
C PHE A 116 11.92 11.92 31.61
N ASP A 117 12.43 11.06 32.48
CA ASP A 117 12.39 11.24 33.93
C ASP A 117 13.80 11.54 34.46
N HIS A 118 14.00 12.82 34.75
CA HIS A 118 15.27 13.36 35.24
C HIS A 118 15.62 12.96 36.69
N GLU A 119 14.65 12.50 37.49
CA GLU A 119 14.88 12.08 38.89
C GLU A 119 15.64 10.75 38.97
N LYS A 120 15.57 9.94 37.91
CA LYS A 120 16.26 8.64 37.83
C LYS A 120 17.78 8.74 37.70
N GLY A 121 18.33 9.93 37.48
CA GLY A 121 19.77 10.18 37.47
C GLY A 121 20.55 9.61 36.28
N PHE A 122 19.85 9.12 35.24
CA PHE A 122 20.48 8.68 33.99
C PHE A 122 20.53 9.81 32.96
N LYS A 123 21.56 9.80 32.12
CA LYS A 123 21.66 10.69 30.96
C LYS A 123 20.51 10.48 29.98
N PHE A 124 19.99 11.56 29.41
CA PHE A 124 18.92 11.52 28.42
C PHE A 124 19.22 10.60 27.24
N SER A 125 20.46 10.64 26.72
CA SER A 125 20.89 9.84 25.57
C SER A 125 20.67 8.33 25.75
N THR A 126 20.81 7.82 26.98
CA THR A 126 20.62 6.41 27.31
C THR A 126 19.17 5.98 27.09
N TYR A 127 18.22 6.81 27.52
CA TYR A 127 16.79 6.57 27.36
C TYR A 127 16.34 6.82 25.91
N ALA A 128 16.76 7.94 25.33
CA ALA A 128 16.37 8.35 23.98
C ALA A 128 16.81 7.35 22.91
N THR A 129 17.99 6.75 23.04
CA THR A 129 18.50 5.76 22.07
C THR A 129 17.53 4.60 21.87
N TRP A 130 16.82 4.16 22.92
CA TRP A 130 15.85 3.07 22.80
C TRP A 130 14.64 3.48 21.95
N TRP A 131 14.05 4.64 22.24
CA TRP A 131 12.91 5.17 21.48
C TRP A 131 13.25 5.50 20.03
N ILE A 132 14.44 6.05 19.79
CA ILE A 132 14.93 6.33 18.43
C ILE A 132 15.05 5.03 17.63
N ARG A 133 15.70 4.00 18.19
CA ARG A 133 15.82 2.68 17.53
C ARG A 133 14.47 2.03 17.29
N GLN A 134 13.56 2.10 18.26
CA GLN A 134 12.23 1.52 18.13
C GLN A 134 11.44 2.20 17.02
N SER A 135 11.48 3.53 16.95
CA SER A 135 10.78 4.31 15.92
C SER A 135 11.32 3.99 14.52
N ILE A 136 12.64 4.02 14.35
CA ILE A 136 13.32 3.65 13.09
C ILE A 136 12.99 2.20 12.70
N GLY A 137 13.10 1.27 13.64
CA GLY A 137 12.81 -0.14 13.40
C GLY A 137 11.35 -0.37 12.98
N ARG A 138 10.40 0.37 13.57
CA ARG A 138 8.99 0.33 13.18
C ARG A 138 8.76 0.93 11.78
N ALA A 139 9.42 2.04 11.45
CA ALA A 139 9.30 2.63 10.13
C ALA A 139 9.86 1.72 9.03
N LEU A 140 11.02 1.10 9.29
CA LEU A 140 11.55 0.03 8.45
C LEU A 140 10.55 -1.14 8.39
N ALA A 141 9.87 -1.47 9.49
CA ALA A 141 8.86 -2.52 9.52
C ALA A 141 7.67 -2.25 8.56
N ASP A 142 7.33 -0.99 8.37
CA ASP A 142 6.12 -0.57 7.69
C ASP A 142 6.36 -0.12 6.24
N SER A 143 7.53 0.47 5.96
CA SER A 143 7.80 1.21 4.72
C SER A 143 9.00 0.70 3.92
N SER A 144 9.81 -0.24 4.45
CA SER A 144 11.03 -0.70 3.75
C SER A 144 10.76 -1.59 2.52
N ARG A 145 9.52 -1.98 2.26
CA ARG A 145 9.15 -2.85 1.12
C ARG A 145 8.07 -2.17 0.30
N THR A 146 8.21 -2.25 -1.03
CA THR A 146 7.21 -1.77 -1.99
C THR A 146 5.84 -2.41 -1.74
N ILE A 147 5.81 -3.71 -1.43
CA ILE A 147 4.60 -4.40 -0.97
C ILE A 147 4.70 -4.53 0.55
N ARG A 148 3.87 -3.75 1.26
CA ARG A 148 3.82 -3.73 2.72
C ARG A 148 3.50 -5.13 3.27
N VAL A 149 4.25 -5.54 4.28
CA VAL A 149 4.01 -6.77 5.03
C VAL A 149 3.72 -6.42 6.50
N PRO A 150 2.62 -6.93 7.10
CA PRO A 150 2.32 -6.70 8.51
C PRO A 150 3.45 -7.14 9.46
N SER A 151 3.58 -6.48 10.60
CA SER A 151 4.64 -6.73 11.60
C SER A 151 4.71 -8.18 12.06
N HIS A 152 3.56 -8.79 12.40
CA HIS A 152 3.49 -10.18 12.86
C HIS A 152 3.95 -11.20 11.79
N VAL A 153 3.83 -10.87 10.50
CA VAL A 153 4.35 -11.72 9.41
C VAL A 153 5.86 -11.53 9.26
N ARG A 154 6.36 -10.31 9.48
CA ARG A 154 7.80 -10.00 9.47
C ARG A 154 8.54 -10.69 10.62
N GLU A 155 7.94 -10.77 11.81
CA GLU A 155 8.49 -11.54 12.93
C GLU A 155 8.71 -13.00 12.53
N VAL A 156 7.74 -13.60 11.82
CA VAL A 156 7.88 -14.95 11.27
C VAL A 156 9.01 -15.04 10.24
N TYR A 157 9.18 -14.03 9.36
CA TYR A 157 10.29 -14.00 8.41
C TYR A 157 11.64 -13.96 9.12
N SER A 158 11.80 -13.06 10.10
CA SER A 158 13.05 -12.94 10.85
C SER A 158 13.37 -14.20 11.64
N LEU A 159 12.36 -14.89 12.17
CA LEU A 159 12.56 -16.16 12.88
C LEU A 159 13.02 -17.26 11.92
N ILE A 160 12.40 -17.35 10.76
CA ILE A 160 12.81 -18.26 9.69
C ILE A 160 14.24 -17.96 9.25
N ASP A 161 14.57 -16.70 8.91
CA ASP A 161 15.91 -16.30 8.46
C ASP A 161 16.98 -16.62 9.53
N GLN A 162 16.75 -16.29 10.80
CA GLN A 162 17.67 -16.62 11.89
C GLN A 162 17.86 -18.13 12.06
N SER A 163 16.79 -18.92 11.97
CA SER A 163 16.88 -20.38 12.04
C SER A 163 17.59 -20.96 10.81
N THR A 164 17.34 -20.44 9.62
CA THR A 164 18.02 -20.83 8.38
C THR A 164 19.52 -20.56 8.48
N ASP A 165 19.93 -19.36 8.88
CA ASP A 165 21.35 -18.99 9.01
C ASP A 165 22.06 -19.83 10.08
N LYS A 166 21.38 -20.08 11.21
CA LYS A 166 21.92 -20.92 12.28
C LYS A 166 22.10 -22.38 11.83
N LEU A 167 21.12 -22.96 11.14
CA LEU A 167 21.23 -24.31 10.60
C LEU A 167 22.27 -24.39 9.47
N ALA A 168 22.33 -23.39 8.59
CA ALA A 168 23.32 -23.35 7.53
C ALA A 168 24.74 -23.33 8.09
N ALA A 169 24.98 -22.57 9.18
CA ALA A 169 26.26 -22.55 9.88
C ALA A 169 26.59 -23.88 10.58
N GLN A 170 25.58 -24.59 11.11
CA GLN A 170 25.78 -25.86 11.83
C GLN A 170 25.95 -27.07 10.91
N LEU A 171 25.21 -27.10 9.79
CA LEU A 171 25.15 -28.23 8.87
C LEU A 171 26.14 -28.09 7.70
N GLU A 172 26.75 -26.90 7.54
CA GLU A 172 27.61 -26.53 6.40
C GLU A 172 26.93 -26.76 5.04
N ARG A 173 25.60 -26.73 5.01
CA ARG A 173 24.75 -26.87 3.82
C ARG A 173 23.47 -26.07 3.98
N GLN A 174 22.74 -25.89 2.88
CA GLN A 174 21.39 -25.33 2.94
C GLN A 174 20.45 -26.28 3.72
N PRO A 175 19.73 -25.79 4.75
CA PRO A 175 18.76 -26.60 5.50
C PRO A 175 17.49 -26.85 4.70
N THR A 176 16.80 -27.96 4.99
CA THR A 176 15.48 -28.25 4.38
C THR A 176 14.37 -27.47 5.07
N VAL A 177 13.19 -27.40 4.43
CA VAL A 177 12.02 -26.70 4.97
C VAL A 177 11.58 -27.30 6.31
N GLU A 178 11.67 -28.62 6.44
CA GLU A 178 11.33 -29.37 7.65
C GLU A 178 12.30 -29.06 8.80
N GLU A 179 13.61 -29.00 8.52
CA GLU A 179 14.64 -28.66 9.51
C GLU A 179 14.46 -27.22 10.04
N ILE A 180 14.15 -26.29 9.13
CA ILE A 180 13.86 -24.89 9.49
C ILE A 180 12.59 -24.82 10.34
N ALA A 181 11.53 -25.54 9.97
CA ALA A 181 10.27 -25.58 10.70
C ALA A 181 10.46 -26.12 12.13
N GLU A 182 11.24 -27.19 12.29
CA GLU A 182 11.55 -27.79 13.58
C GLU A 182 12.32 -26.82 14.49
N LEU A 183 13.35 -26.14 13.96
CA LEU A 183 14.13 -25.20 14.76
C LEU A 183 13.39 -23.88 15.06
N SER A 184 12.61 -23.37 14.10
CA SER A 184 11.87 -22.12 14.24
C SER A 184 10.56 -22.27 15.02
N GLY A 185 10.02 -23.49 15.16
CA GLY A 185 8.69 -23.73 15.74
C GLY A 185 7.53 -23.25 14.86
N VAL A 186 7.79 -22.97 13.58
CA VAL A 186 6.79 -22.57 12.58
C VAL A 186 6.36 -23.79 11.77
N SER A 187 5.09 -23.87 11.34
CA SER A 187 4.63 -25.00 10.54
C SER A 187 5.35 -25.09 9.19
N VAL A 188 5.61 -26.32 8.71
CA VAL A 188 6.27 -26.59 7.42
C VAL A 188 5.57 -25.86 6.26
N GLU A 189 4.23 -25.91 6.22
CA GLU A 189 3.41 -25.22 5.21
C GLU A 189 3.67 -23.71 5.20
N ARG A 190 3.83 -23.10 6.37
CA ARG A 190 4.05 -21.66 6.50
C ARG A 190 5.48 -21.28 6.10
N VAL A 191 6.48 -22.10 6.42
CA VAL A 191 7.87 -21.91 5.94
C VAL A 191 7.92 -22.01 4.42
N ALA A 192 7.25 -23.00 3.82
CA ALA A 192 7.17 -23.14 2.37
C ALA A 192 6.49 -21.92 1.70
N LEU A 193 5.38 -21.44 2.27
CA LEU A 193 4.67 -20.26 1.78
C LEU A 193 5.56 -19.00 1.82
N VAL A 194 6.31 -18.83 2.92
CA VAL A 194 7.26 -17.71 3.08
C VAL A 194 8.32 -17.76 1.98
N HIS A 195 8.94 -18.92 1.75
CA HIS A 195 9.94 -19.06 0.68
C HIS A 195 9.36 -18.78 -0.72
N GLN A 196 8.14 -19.21 -1.01
CA GLN A 196 7.49 -18.96 -2.29
C GLN A 196 7.28 -17.46 -2.57
N HIS A 197 6.88 -16.69 -1.55
CA HIS A 197 6.55 -15.27 -1.66
C HIS A 197 7.73 -14.33 -1.35
N ARG A 198 8.90 -14.89 -1.05
CA ARG A 198 10.15 -14.14 -0.77
C ARG A 198 10.83 -13.62 -2.04
N ARG A 199 10.25 -13.84 -3.23
CA ARG A 199 10.87 -13.40 -4.49
C ARG A 199 11.14 -11.88 -4.47
N PRO A 200 12.36 -11.45 -4.81
CA PRO A 200 12.67 -10.03 -4.91
C PRO A 200 11.81 -9.42 -6.02
N LEU A 201 11.38 -8.18 -5.81
CA LEU A 201 10.71 -7.40 -6.84
C LEU A 201 11.77 -6.98 -7.86
N VAL A 202 11.41 -7.07 -9.15
CA VAL A 202 12.26 -6.63 -10.26
C VAL A 202 11.60 -5.42 -10.89
N SER A 203 12.40 -4.42 -11.27
CA SER A 203 11.88 -3.26 -11.98
C SER A 203 11.53 -3.63 -13.42
N LEU A 204 10.35 -3.22 -13.89
CA LEU A 204 10.00 -3.37 -15.30
C LEU A 204 10.89 -2.53 -16.21
N SER A 205 11.42 -1.41 -15.70
CA SER A 205 12.38 -0.57 -16.41
C SER A 205 13.82 -1.04 -16.27
N THR A 206 14.03 -2.32 -15.96
CA THR A 206 15.38 -2.90 -16.01
C THR A 206 15.76 -3.04 -17.49
N PRO A 207 16.82 -2.37 -17.97
CA PRO A 207 17.25 -2.50 -19.35
C PRO A 207 17.79 -3.91 -19.60
N LEU A 208 17.47 -4.47 -20.77
CA LEU A 208 17.87 -5.83 -21.16
C LEU A 208 19.10 -5.83 -22.07
N ASP A 209 19.33 -4.75 -22.80
CA ASP A 209 20.46 -4.55 -23.70
C ASP A 209 21.41 -3.44 -23.18
N SER A 210 22.61 -3.37 -23.76
CA SER A 210 23.60 -2.35 -23.41
C SER A 210 23.22 -0.95 -23.89
N ASP A 211 22.39 -0.89 -24.92
CA ASP A 211 22.00 0.35 -25.59
C ASP A 211 20.80 1.02 -24.87
N GLY A 212 20.09 0.26 -24.02
CA GLY A 212 18.97 0.74 -23.20
C GLY A 212 17.67 0.92 -23.97
N ASP A 213 17.59 0.37 -25.18
CA ASP A 213 16.43 0.48 -26.06
C ASP A 213 15.33 -0.53 -25.72
N SER A 214 15.68 -1.61 -25.01
CA SER A 214 14.72 -2.66 -24.60
C SER A 214 14.63 -2.78 -23.08
N GLU A 215 13.43 -2.63 -22.52
CA GLU A 215 13.16 -2.82 -21.09
C GLU A 215 12.49 -4.17 -20.80
N LEU A 216 12.62 -4.67 -19.56
CA LEU A 216 11.93 -5.90 -19.14
C LEU A 216 10.40 -5.82 -19.32
N GLY A 217 9.84 -4.62 -19.13
CA GLY A 217 8.41 -4.35 -19.31
C GLY A 217 7.91 -4.61 -20.73
N ASP A 218 8.76 -4.39 -21.75
CA ASP A 218 8.38 -4.56 -23.16
C ASP A 218 8.14 -6.04 -23.54
N LEU A 219 8.64 -6.97 -22.72
CA LEU A 219 8.46 -8.41 -22.91
C LEU A 219 7.19 -8.97 -22.26
N ILE A 220 6.47 -8.17 -21.46
CA ILE A 220 5.27 -8.64 -20.77
C ILE A 220 4.08 -8.54 -21.70
N ALA A 221 3.53 -9.71 -22.06
CA ALA A 221 2.30 -9.79 -22.83
C ALA A 221 1.11 -9.30 -22.00
N ASP A 222 0.21 -8.54 -22.64
CA ASP A 222 -1.08 -8.18 -22.07
C ASP A 222 -2.12 -9.24 -22.45
N ASP A 223 -2.39 -10.16 -21.53
CA ASP A 223 -3.38 -11.23 -21.71
C ASP A 223 -4.83 -10.69 -21.82
N ALA A 224 -5.09 -9.44 -21.43
CA ALA A 224 -6.41 -8.81 -21.55
C ALA A 224 -6.59 -8.06 -22.88
N ALA A 225 -5.53 -7.94 -23.69
CA ALA A 225 -5.61 -7.28 -24.98
C ALA A 225 -6.57 -8.05 -25.91
N ILE A 226 -7.63 -7.37 -26.35
CA ILE A 226 -8.58 -7.96 -27.30
C ILE A 226 -7.88 -8.10 -28.64
N SER A 227 -7.82 -9.34 -29.14
CA SER A 227 -7.28 -9.60 -30.47
C SER A 227 -8.09 -8.84 -31.53
N PRO A 228 -7.45 -8.10 -32.46
CA PRO A 228 -8.16 -7.44 -33.56
C PRO A 228 -9.02 -8.40 -34.38
N TYR A 229 -8.56 -9.64 -34.52
CA TYR A 229 -9.30 -10.71 -35.17
C TYR A 229 -10.56 -11.07 -34.40
N GLU A 230 -10.45 -11.32 -33.08
CA GLU A 230 -11.61 -11.64 -32.23
C GLU A 230 -12.61 -10.49 -32.18
N SER A 231 -12.14 -9.24 -32.15
CA SER A 231 -12.99 -8.06 -32.20
C SER A 231 -13.78 -7.97 -33.51
N ALA A 232 -13.11 -8.21 -34.65
CA ALA A 232 -13.74 -8.22 -35.96
C ALA A 232 -14.73 -9.39 -36.10
N ALA A 233 -14.36 -10.59 -35.64
CA ALA A 233 -15.23 -11.76 -35.63
C ALA A 233 -16.50 -11.50 -34.78
N ALA A 234 -16.34 -10.99 -33.55
CA ALA A 234 -17.47 -10.64 -32.69
C ALA A 234 -18.38 -9.56 -33.31
N ALA A 235 -17.81 -8.58 -34.02
CA ALA A 235 -18.58 -7.58 -34.74
C ALA A 235 -19.37 -8.18 -35.92
N LEU A 236 -18.78 -9.12 -36.67
CA LEU A 236 -19.45 -9.85 -37.74
C LEU A 236 -20.57 -10.74 -37.20
N GLU A 237 -20.32 -11.48 -36.11
CA GLU A 237 -21.34 -12.29 -35.42
C GLU A 237 -22.50 -11.44 -34.94
N ARG A 238 -22.22 -10.29 -34.32
CA ARG A 238 -23.25 -9.34 -33.88
C ARG A 238 -24.08 -8.85 -35.06
N ARG A 239 -23.44 -8.52 -36.19
CA ARG A 239 -24.15 -8.09 -37.40
C ARG A 239 -25.04 -9.20 -37.95
N ALA A 240 -24.52 -10.42 -38.06
CA ALA A 240 -25.30 -11.58 -38.49
C ALA A 240 -26.50 -11.82 -37.56
N LEU A 241 -26.33 -11.66 -36.25
CA LEU A 241 -27.40 -11.80 -35.26
C LEU A 241 -28.49 -10.76 -35.46
N VAL A 242 -28.09 -9.49 -35.62
CA VAL A 242 -29.03 -8.39 -35.90
C VAL A 242 -29.80 -8.61 -37.20
N ASP A 243 -29.14 -9.09 -38.26
CA ASP A 243 -29.78 -9.36 -39.55
C ASP A 243 -30.76 -10.54 -39.48
N GLN A 244 -30.51 -11.56 -38.65
CA GLN A 244 -31.47 -12.64 -38.40
C GLN A 244 -32.67 -12.17 -37.59
N LEU A 245 -32.46 -11.31 -36.59
CA LEU A 245 -33.54 -10.75 -35.79
C LEU A 245 -34.50 -9.88 -36.62
N ARG A 246 -33.98 -9.11 -37.57
CA ARG A 246 -34.77 -8.31 -38.52
C ARG A 246 -35.71 -9.11 -39.43
N ARG A 247 -35.52 -10.43 -39.53
CA ARG A 247 -36.41 -11.33 -40.30
C ARG A 247 -37.64 -11.76 -39.50
N LEU A 248 -37.64 -11.55 -38.19
CA LEU A 248 -38.81 -11.79 -37.35
C LEU A 248 -39.84 -10.67 -37.52
N GLU A 249 -41.04 -10.90 -36.99
CA GLU A 249 -42.03 -9.83 -36.91
C GLU A 249 -41.52 -8.73 -35.94
N GLU A 250 -41.83 -7.47 -36.21
CA GLU A 250 -41.32 -6.31 -35.44
C GLU A 250 -41.52 -6.46 -33.92
N ARG A 251 -42.67 -7.01 -33.51
CA ARG A 251 -42.97 -7.30 -32.09
C ARG A 251 -42.13 -8.43 -31.50
N GLU A 252 -41.81 -9.45 -32.29
CA GLU A 252 -40.97 -10.57 -31.87
C GLU A 252 -39.50 -10.13 -31.73
N GLU A 253 -39.00 -9.35 -32.70
CA GLU A 253 -37.66 -8.74 -32.66
C GLU A 253 -37.49 -7.84 -31.43
N GLN A 254 -38.46 -6.98 -31.15
CA GLN A 254 -38.40 -6.04 -30.02
C GLN A 254 -38.41 -6.75 -28.66
N VAL A 255 -39.18 -7.86 -28.53
CA VAL A 255 -39.20 -8.69 -27.32
C VAL A 255 -37.83 -9.34 -27.11
N LEU A 256 -37.22 -9.93 -28.15
CA LEU A 256 -35.92 -10.59 -28.03
C LEU A 256 -34.79 -9.59 -27.75
N ARG A 257 -34.75 -8.44 -28.43
CA ARG A 257 -33.77 -7.38 -28.18
C ARG A 257 -33.81 -6.88 -26.74
N SER A 258 -35.00 -6.63 -26.22
CA SER A 258 -35.19 -6.16 -24.83
C SER A 258 -34.90 -7.27 -23.82
N ARG A 259 -35.20 -8.53 -24.14
CA ARG A 259 -34.97 -9.68 -23.24
C ARG A 259 -33.49 -10.01 -23.06
N PHE A 260 -32.75 -10.02 -24.16
CA PHE A 260 -31.33 -10.40 -24.17
C PHE A 260 -30.39 -9.21 -24.06
N GLY A 261 -30.91 -7.98 -24.04
CA GLY A 261 -30.08 -6.78 -23.90
C GLY A 261 -29.12 -6.60 -25.08
N ILE A 262 -29.65 -6.74 -26.30
CA ILE A 262 -28.80 -6.68 -27.51
C ILE A 262 -28.35 -5.25 -27.80
N ASP A 263 -29.22 -4.28 -27.54
CA ASP A 263 -28.96 -2.85 -27.73
C ASP A 263 -28.72 -2.12 -26.39
N ASP A 264 -29.14 -2.71 -25.27
CA ASP A 264 -29.13 -2.11 -23.92
C ASP A 264 -29.12 -3.24 -22.85
N HIS A 265 -29.55 -2.99 -21.61
CA HIS A 265 -29.57 -3.99 -20.55
C HIS A 265 -30.70 -5.02 -20.71
N PRO A 266 -30.49 -6.29 -20.30
CA PRO A 266 -31.50 -7.33 -20.37
C PRO A 266 -32.67 -7.04 -19.41
N MET A 267 -33.89 -7.06 -19.92
CA MET A 267 -35.13 -6.81 -19.16
C MET A 267 -35.85 -8.11 -18.79
N THR A 268 -36.61 -8.07 -17.69
CA THR A 268 -37.51 -9.15 -17.29
C THR A 268 -38.78 -9.17 -18.15
N LEU A 269 -39.46 -10.33 -18.21
CA LEU A 269 -40.72 -10.46 -18.96
C LEU A 269 -41.82 -9.51 -18.46
N ALA A 270 -41.78 -9.12 -17.18
CA ALA A 270 -42.72 -8.17 -16.60
C ALA A 270 -42.45 -6.75 -17.09
N GLU A 271 -41.19 -6.30 -17.05
CA GLU A 271 -40.77 -4.97 -17.53
C GLU A 271 -41.00 -4.80 -19.03
N ILE A 272 -40.73 -5.84 -19.82
CA ILE A 272 -41.03 -5.84 -21.27
C ILE A 272 -42.54 -5.74 -21.50
N GLY A 273 -43.34 -6.44 -20.68
CA GLY A 273 -44.79 -6.41 -20.75
C GLY A 273 -45.36 -5.03 -20.45
N GLU A 274 -44.84 -4.37 -19.41
CA GLU A 274 -45.19 -2.99 -19.05
C GLU A 274 -44.84 -2.02 -20.18
N LYS A 275 -43.63 -2.11 -20.73
CA LYS A 275 -43.17 -1.26 -21.85
C LYS A 275 -44.01 -1.43 -23.12
N MET A 276 -44.50 -2.64 -23.39
CA MET A 276 -45.30 -2.97 -24.57
C MET A 276 -46.82 -2.93 -24.35
N GLY A 277 -47.28 -2.63 -23.13
CA GLY A 277 -48.71 -2.63 -22.79
C GLY A 277 -49.38 -4.02 -22.86
N ILE A 278 -48.63 -5.09 -22.60
CA ILE A 278 -49.11 -6.49 -22.65
C ILE A 278 -48.78 -7.24 -21.36
N THR A 279 -49.50 -8.34 -21.10
CA THR A 279 -49.25 -9.15 -19.90
C THR A 279 -47.91 -9.89 -20.01
N ARG A 280 -47.28 -10.15 -18.85
CA ARG A 280 -46.05 -10.97 -18.75
C ARG A 280 -46.17 -12.31 -19.49
N GLU A 281 -47.31 -12.98 -19.36
CA GLU A 281 -47.56 -14.27 -20.02
C GLU A 281 -47.63 -14.11 -21.55
N ARG A 282 -48.13 -12.97 -22.04
CA ARG A 282 -48.13 -12.68 -23.47
C ARG A 282 -46.71 -12.46 -24.02
N VAL A 283 -45.84 -11.77 -23.28
CA VAL A 283 -44.41 -11.63 -23.64
C VAL A 283 -43.75 -13.01 -23.72
N ARG A 284 -44.00 -13.89 -22.74
CA ARG A 284 -43.47 -15.27 -22.73
C ARG A 284 -43.88 -16.07 -23.97
N GLN A 285 -45.14 -15.94 -24.39
CA GLN A 285 -45.65 -16.62 -25.60
C GLN A 285 -44.97 -16.09 -26.87
N ILE A 286 -44.77 -14.77 -26.97
CA ILE A 286 -44.10 -14.13 -28.11
C ILE A 286 -42.62 -14.57 -28.15
N GLU A 287 -41.92 -14.56 -27.02
CA GLU A 287 -40.53 -15.04 -26.89
C GLU A 287 -40.40 -16.49 -27.35
N ALA A 288 -41.24 -17.40 -26.84
CA ALA A 288 -41.21 -18.81 -27.20
C ALA A 288 -41.46 -19.04 -28.70
N ARG A 289 -42.38 -18.28 -29.30
CA ARG A 289 -42.66 -18.34 -30.74
C ARG A 289 -41.49 -17.81 -31.57
N ALA A 290 -40.90 -16.69 -31.16
CA ALA A 290 -39.76 -16.08 -31.83
C ALA A 290 -38.52 -16.99 -31.79
N LEU A 291 -38.20 -17.57 -30.63
CA LEU A 291 -37.14 -18.56 -30.48
C LEU A 291 -37.41 -19.83 -31.30
N GLY A 292 -38.68 -20.26 -31.40
CA GLY A 292 -39.07 -21.37 -32.25
C GLY A 292 -38.81 -21.10 -33.74
N LYS A 293 -39.08 -19.88 -34.22
CA LYS A 293 -38.79 -19.45 -35.59
C LYS A 293 -37.28 -19.40 -35.87
N LEU A 294 -36.49 -18.87 -34.93
CA LEU A 294 -35.02 -18.82 -35.06
C LEU A 294 -34.36 -20.21 -35.06
N ARG A 295 -34.97 -21.19 -34.38
CA ARG A 295 -34.52 -22.59 -34.36
C ARG A 295 -34.89 -23.39 -35.61
N HIS A 296 -35.65 -22.82 -36.55
CA HIS A 296 -36.03 -23.54 -37.76
C HIS A 296 -34.77 -23.85 -38.62
N PRO A 297 -34.62 -25.07 -39.17
CA PRO A 297 -33.40 -25.48 -39.88
C PRO A 297 -32.99 -24.58 -41.05
N SER A 298 -33.94 -23.91 -41.71
CA SER A 298 -33.65 -22.94 -42.78
C SER A 298 -32.96 -21.67 -42.27
N VAL A 299 -33.23 -21.25 -41.03
CA VAL A 299 -32.65 -20.07 -40.38
C VAL A 299 -31.32 -20.45 -39.72
N SER A 300 -31.27 -21.61 -39.07
CA SER A 300 -30.04 -22.15 -38.46
C SER A 300 -28.97 -22.49 -39.48
N ARG A 301 -29.32 -22.97 -40.69
CA ARG A 301 -28.34 -23.23 -41.76
C ARG A 301 -27.64 -21.95 -42.23
N LEU A 302 -28.38 -20.86 -42.39
CA LEU A 302 -27.84 -19.54 -42.75
C LEU A 302 -26.91 -18.96 -41.67
N TRP A 303 -27.15 -19.30 -40.40
CA TRP A 303 -26.25 -18.93 -39.29
C TRP A 303 -24.91 -19.67 -39.38
N HIS A 304 -24.95 -20.99 -39.60
CA HIS A 304 -23.73 -21.80 -39.73
C HIS A 304 -22.95 -21.49 -41.02
N GLU A 305 -23.63 -21.20 -42.13
CA GLU A 305 -22.97 -20.72 -43.36
C GLU A 305 -22.28 -19.36 -43.17
N GLY A 306 -22.86 -18.47 -42.36
CA GLY A 306 -22.26 -17.18 -41.99
C GLY A 306 -21.05 -17.31 -41.05
N GLN A 307 -21.07 -18.26 -40.11
CA GLN A 307 -19.93 -18.55 -39.23
C GLN A 307 -18.75 -19.16 -40.00
N HIS A 308 -19.01 -20.09 -40.93
CA HIS A 308 -17.94 -20.68 -41.77
C HIS A 308 -17.26 -19.67 -42.70
N ALA A 309 -17.94 -18.59 -43.10
CA ALA A 309 -17.32 -17.52 -43.86
C ALA A 309 -16.48 -16.55 -42.99
N ALA A 310 -16.81 -16.43 -41.69
CA ALA A 310 -16.03 -15.66 -40.73
C ALA A 310 -14.78 -16.42 -40.26
N ASP A 311 -14.84 -17.75 -40.17
CA ASP A 311 -13.71 -18.63 -39.80
C ASP A 311 -12.69 -18.86 -40.95
N ALA A 312 -13.03 -18.46 -42.19
CA ALA A 312 -12.22 -18.69 -43.39
C ALA A 312 -11.36 -17.47 -43.83
N VAL A 313 -11.44 -16.36 -43.10
CA VAL A 313 -10.64 -15.12 -43.27
C VAL A 313 -9.61 -15.05 -42.17
#